data_AF-A0A453LKM8-F1
#
_entry.id   AF-A0A453LKM8-F1
#
_cell.length_a   1.000
_cell.length_b   1.000
_cell.length_c   1.000
_cell.angle_alpha   90.00
_cell.angle_beta   90.00
_cell.angle_gamma   90.00
#
_symmetry.space_group_name_H-M   'P 1'
#
loop_
_entity.id
_entity.type
_entity.pdbx_description
1 polymer ?
#
loop_
_entity_poly.entity_id
_entity_poly.type
_entity_poly.pdbx_seq_one_letter_code
_entity_poly.pdbx_strand_id
1 'polypeptide(L)' 'MKTPSFSPGSESLECELFALDDIPFDSLAFSSIIVTLRMYIEDVKAGNIKFHYCTINKRIGAGPSDLRSFDIDNHLAV' A
#
# COMPACT_ATOMS: atom_id res chain seq x y z
N MET A 1 24.84 -2.31 -19.97
CA MET A 1 23.84 -1.73 -19.04
C MET A 1 24.14 -2.27 -17.66
N LYS A 2 24.27 -1.42 -16.63
CA LYS A 2 24.38 -1.91 -15.25
C LYS A 2 22.99 -2.40 -14.83
N THR A 3 22.86 -3.67 -14.49
CA THR A 3 21.69 -4.18 -13.79
C THR A 3 21.63 -3.46 -12.44
N PRO A 4 20.52 -2.78 -12.09
CA PRO A 4 20.41 -2.19 -10.77
C PRO A 4 20.50 -3.31 -9.72
N SER A 5 21.50 -3.22 -8.85
CA SER A 5 21.62 -4.09 -7.67
C SER A 5 20.80 -3.45 -6.55
N PHE A 6 19.75 -4.12 -6.11
CA PHE A 6 18.98 -3.75 -4.92
C PHE A 6 19.28 -4.76 -3.80
N SER A 7 19.43 -4.27 -2.58
CA SER A 7 19.69 -5.08 -1.39
C SER A 7 19.07 -4.40 -0.18
N PRO A 8 18.61 -5.16 0.83
CA PRO A 8 18.09 -4.56 2.06
C PRO A 8 19.18 -3.78 2.80
N GLY A 9 18.78 -2.67 3.45
CA GLY A 9 19.63 -1.92 4.37
C GLY A 9 19.54 -2.47 5.80
N SER A 10 20.16 -1.79 6.78
CA SER A 10 20.16 -2.24 8.18
C SER A 10 18.78 -2.28 8.85
N GLU A 11 17.79 -1.61 8.28
CA GLU A 11 16.40 -1.54 8.79
C GLU A 11 15.47 -2.55 8.11
N SER A 12 15.98 -3.37 7.18
CA SER A 12 15.18 -4.32 6.41
C SER A 12 15.84 -5.69 6.43
N LEU A 13 15.03 -6.74 6.59
CA LEU A 13 15.53 -8.11 6.49
C LEU A 13 15.71 -8.52 5.03
N GLU A 14 14.75 -8.14 4.18
CA GLU A 14 14.67 -8.51 2.77
C GLU A 14 14.12 -7.32 1.96
N CYS A 15 14.41 -7.28 0.66
CA CYS A 15 13.75 -6.38 -0.28
C CYS A 15 13.62 -7.03 -1.66
N GLU A 16 12.51 -6.74 -2.34
CA GLU A 16 12.16 -7.34 -3.62
C GLU A 16 11.33 -6.36 -4.46
N LEU A 17 11.35 -6.53 -5.78
CA LEU A 17 10.49 -5.81 -6.71
C LEU A 17 9.29 -6.69 -7.06
N PHE A 18 8.08 -6.17 -6.84
CA PHE A 18 6.83 -6.88 -7.14
C PHE A 18 6.16 -6.30 -8.38
N ALA A 19 5.60 -7.17 -9.24
CA ALA A 19 4.56 -6.73 -10.16
C ALA A 19 3.31 -6.36 -9.35
N LEU A 20 2.42 -5.52 -9.91
CA LEU A 20 1.25 -5.03 -9.19
C LEU A 20 0.33 -6.15 -8.68
N ASP A 21 0.18 -7.21 -9.47
CA ASP A 21 -0.67 -8.36 -9.13
C ASP A 21 0.00 -9.33 -8.14
N ASP A 22 1.31 -9.19 -7.91
CA ASP A 22 2.10 -10.05 -7.02
C ASP A 22 2.30 -9.44 -5.62
N ILE A 23 1.76 -8.24 -5.36
CA ILE A 23 1.91 -7.56 -4.06
C ILE A 23 1.26 -8.40 -2.94
N PRO A 24 2.02 -8.77 -1.88
CA PRO A 24 1.51 -9.64 -0.82
C PRO A 24 0.71 -8.86 0.23
N PHE A 25 -0.50 -8.44 -0.13
CA PHE A 25 -1.34 -7.58 0.73
C PHE A 25 -1.59 -8.14 2.14
N ASP A 26 -1.71 -9.45 2.29
CA ASP A 26 -1.90 -10.12 3.60
C ASP A 26 -0.68 -10.03 4.53
N SER A 27 0.50 -9.71 3.98
CA SER A 27 1.75 -9.59 4.74
C SER A 27 2.15 -8.14 5.03
N LEU A 28 1.37 -7.16 4.57
CA LEU A 28 1.68 -5.74 4.80
C LEU A 28 1.45 -5.35 6.26
N ALA A 29 2.40 -4.63 6.84
CA ALA A 29 2.41 -4.30 8.26
C ALA A 29 1.33 -3.29 8.69
N PHE A 30 0.88 -2.41 7.78
CA PHE A 30 0.00 -1.29 8.11
C PHE A 30 -1.11 -1.08 7.08
N SER A 31 -2.33 -0.82 7.57
CA SER A 31 -3.50 -0.47 6.74
C SER A 31 -3.27 0.75 5.85
N SER A 32 -2.43 1.72 6.26
CA SER A 32 -2.09 2.88 5.42
C SER A 32 -1.40 2.47 4.11
N ILE A 33 -0.43 1.56 4.19
CA ILE A 33 0.28 1.06 3.00
C ILE A 33 -0.66 0.27 2.10
N ILE A 34 -1.54 -0.56 2.69
CA ILE A 34 -2.59 -1.28 1.96
C ILE A 34 -3.46 -0.31 1.17
N VAL A 35 -4.01 0.71 1.83
CA VAL A 35 -4.94 1.67 1.23
C VAL A 35 -4.25 2.45 0.12
N THR A 36 -3.03 2.95 0.37
CA THR A 36 -2.24 3.66 -0.64
C THR A 36 -1.96 2.81 -1.87
N LEU A 37 -1.51 1.55 -1.69
CA LEU A 37 -1.22 0.67 -2.82
C LEU A 37 -2.48 0.30 -3.61
N ARG A 38 -3.62 0.09 -2.93
CA ARG A 38 -4.90 -0.16 -3.62
C ARG A 38 -5.31 1.02 -4.49
N MET A 39 -5.27 2.25 -3.96
CA MET A 39 -5.59 3.45 -4.74
C MET A 39 -4.64 3.62 -5.92
N TYR A 40 -3.33 3.43 -5.69
CA TYR A 40 -2.32 3.50 -6.74
C TYR A 40 -2.54 2.48 -7.86
N ILE A 41 -2.86 1.22 -7.53
CA ILE A 41 -3.13 0.18 -8.53
C ILE A 41 -4.34 0.54 -9.39
N GLU A 42 -5.42 1.05 -8.80
CA GLU A 42 -6.61 1.45 -9.55
C GLU A 42 -6.33 2.64 -10.47
N ASP A 43 -5.56 3.63 -9.99
CA ASP A 43 -5.12 4.77 -10.80
C ASP A 43 -4.20 4.36 -11.97
N VAL A 44 -3.27 3.44 -11.73
CA VAL A 44 -2.41 2.88 -12.79
C VAL A 44 -3.25 2.19 -13.85
N LYS A 45 -4.24 1.37 -13.45
CA LYS A 45 -5.17 0.72 -14.38
C LYS A 45 -6.02 1.73 -15.16
N ALA A 46 -6.40 2.83 -14.52
CA ALA A 46 -7.12 3.93 -15.15
C ALA A 46 -6.24 4.83 -16.04
N GLY A 47 -4.91 4.71 -15.96
CA GLY A 47 -3.95 5.52 -16.71
C GLY A 47 -3.83 6.97 -16.23
N ASN A 48 -4.30 7.29 -15.02
CA ASN A 48 -4.26 8.64 -14.47
C ASN A 48 -3.99 8.60 -12.96
N ILE A 49 -2.76 8.92 -12.56
CA ILE A 49 -2.35 9.00 -11.16
C ILE A 49 -2.87 10.28 -10.53
N LYS A 50 -3.58 10.16 -9.41
CA LYS A 50 -4.20 11.26 -8.68
C LYS A 50 -3.55 11.47 -7.31
N PHE A 51 -3.78 12.65 -6.75
CA PHE A 51 -3.56 12.88 -5.34
C PHE A 51 -4.74 12.35 -4.54
N HIS A 52 -4.46 11.52 -3.54
CA HIS A 52 -5.48 11.01 -2.62
C HIS A 52 -5.31 11.57 -1.21
N TYR A 53 -6.41 11.99 -0.60
CA TYR A 53 -6.50 12.31 0.81
C TYR A 53 -7.66 11.53 1.42
N CYS A 54 -7.46 10.89 2.57
CA CYS A 54 -8.52 10.21 3.32
C CYS A 54 -8.10 9.97 4.77
N THR A 55 -9.07 9.60 5.59
CA THR A 55 -8.88 9.13 6.96
C THR A 55 -9.17 7.63 7.02
N ILE A 56 -8.26 6.86 7.63
CA ILE A 56 -8.46 5.43 7.90
C ILE A 56 -8.99 5.28 9.32
N ASN A 57 -10.28 4.96 9.45
CA ASN A 57 -10.94 4.78 10.75
C ASN A 57 -10.97 3.30 11.11
N LYS A 58 -10.07 2.90 12.01
CA LYS A 58 -9.98 1.52 12.49
C LYS A 58 -11.09 1.17 13.46
N ARG A 59 -11.65 -0.02 13.31
CA ARG A 59 -12.62 -0.57 14.26
C ARG A 59 -11.92 -0.89 15.58
N ILE A 60 -12.68 -0.82 16.67
CA ILE A 60 -12.18 -1.16 18.01
C ILE A 60 -11.66 -2.61 17.99
N GLY A 61 -10.42 -2.80 18.45
CA GLY A 61 -9.76 -4.11 18.48
C GLY A 61 -9.05 -4.51 17.18
N ALA A 62 -9.10 -3.70 16.13
CA ALA A 62 -8.41 -3.98 14.87
C ALA A 62 -6.88 -3.83 15.03
N GLY A 63 -6.14 -4.80 14.48
CA GLY A 63 -4.69 -4.77 14.45
C GLY A 63 -4.10 -3.73 13.47
N PRO A 64 -2.80 -3.42 13.54
CA PRO A 64 -2.10 -2.54 12.60
C PRO A 64 -2.24 -2.96 11.13
N SER A 65 -2.19 -4.27 10.86
CA SER A 65 -2.22 -4.88 9.52
C SER A 65 -3.61 -5.42 9.12
N ASP A 66 -4.65 -5.17 9.91
CA ASP A 66 -5.98 -5.68 9.58
C ASP A 66 -6.49 -5.04 8.27
N LEU A 67 -6.76 -5.90 7.29
CA LEU A 67 -7.20 -5.56 5.94
C LEU A 67 -8.70 -5.21 5.84
N ARG A 68 -9.49 -5.61 6.82
CA ARG A 68 -10.96 -5.63 6.73
C ARG A 68 -11.65 -4.84 7.84
N SER A 69 -10.92 -4.48 8.89
CA SER A 69 -11.48 -3.82 10.07
C SER A 69 -11.19 -2.32 10.11
N PHE A 70 -11.34 -1.64 8.97
CA PHE A 70 -11.34 -0.19 8.91
C PHE A 70 -12.30 0.31 7.84
N ASP A 71 -12.77 1.54 8.01
CA ASP A 71 -13.54 2.29 7.04
C ASP A 71 -12.71 3.48 6.53
N ILE A 72 -13.00 3.96 5.32
CA ILE A 72 -12.32 5.10 4.70
C ILE A 72 -13.27 6.29 4.68
N ASP A 73 -12.90 7.35 5.37
CA ASP A 73 -13.67 8.59 5.44
C ASP A 73 -12.95 9.76 4.74
N ASN A 74 -13.73 10.76 4.34
CA ASN A 74 -13.25 12.00 3.71
C ASN A 74 -12.33 11.76 2.50
N HIS A 75 -12.61 10.74 1.68
CA HIS A 75 -11.79 10.43 0.51
C HIS A 75 -11.95 11.48 -0.60
N LEU A 76 -10.86 12.17 -0.90
CA LEU A 76 -10.69 13.09 -2.03
C LEU A 76 -9.68 12.50 -3.01
N ALA A 77 -9.97 12.58 -4.31
CA ALA A 77 -9.06 12.21 -5.39
C ALA A 77 -9.06 13.32 -6.45
N VAL A 78 -7.92 13.99 -6.64
CA VAL A 78 -7.75 15.13 -7.58
C VAL A 78 -6.57 14.96 -8.52
#